data_AF-A0A932UD98-F1
#
_entry.id   AF-A0A932UD98-F1
#
_cell.length_a   1.000
_cell.length_b   1.000
_cell.length_c   1.000
_cell.angle_alpha   90.00
_cell.angle_beta   90.00
_cell.angle_gamma   90.00
#
_symmetry.space_group_name_H-M   'P 1'
#
loop_
_entity.id
_entity.type
_entity.pdbx_description
1 polymer ?
#
loop_
_entity_poly.entity_id
_entity_poly.type
_entity_poly.pdbx_seq_one_letter_code
_entity_poly.pdbx_strand_id
1 'polypeptide(L)' 'MAQLHLSGRAFHRVLKLARTIADLAGADLIGTAHVAEALQYRPRSLN' A
#
# COMPACT_ATOMS: atom_id res chain seq x y z
N MET A 1 11.06 9.95 -11.11
CA MET A 1 10.42 8.82 -10.39
C MET A 1 10.94 8.82 -8.96
N ALA A 2 10.12 9.12 -7.96
CA ALA A 2 10.57 9.09 -6.56
C ALA A 2 10.67 7.63 -6.10
N GLN A 3 11.87 7.21 -5.71
CA GLN A 3 12.11 5.83 -5.28
C GLN A 3 11.67 5.69 -3.82
N LEU A 4 10.72 4.81 -3.55
CA LEU A 4 10.24 4.56 -2.19
C LEU A 4 11.26 3.69 -1.46
N HIS A 5 11.90 4.23 -0.42
CA HIS A 5 12.79 3.46 0.46
C HIS A 5 11.97 2.58 1.43
N LEU A 6 11.40 1.50 0.92
CA LEU A 6 10.64 0.53 1.70
C LEU A 6 11.57 -0.60 2.15
N SER A 7 11.55 -0.92 3.45
CA SER A 7 12.06 -2.21 3.90
C SER A 7 11.18 -3.33 3.35
N GLY A 8 11.70 -4.56 3.26
CA GLY A 8 10.88 -5.71 2.81
C GLY A 8 9.59 -5.87 3.62
N ARG A 9 9.63 -5.65 4.93
CA ARG A 9 8.43 -5.68 5.79
C ARG A 9 7.43 -4.57 5.44
N ALA A 10 7.92 -3.35 5.19
CA ALA A 10 7.07 -2.23 4.80
C ALA A 10 6.40 -2.50 3.44
N PHE A 11 7.15 -3.07 2.48
CA PHE A 11 6.61 -3.46 1.18
C PHE A 11 5.49 -4.49 1.31
N HIS A 12 5.71 -5.57 2.07
CA HIS A 12 4.68 -6.60 2.30
C HIS A 12 3.42 -6.03 2.98
N ARG A 13 3.59 -5.08 3.92
CA ARG A 13 2.45 -4.43 4.58
C ARG A 13 1.65 -3.57 3.61
N VAL A 14 2.31 -2.82 2.73
CA VAL A 14 1.66 -2.03 1.67
C VAL A 14 0.86 -2.95 0.75
N LEU A 15 1.42 -4.10 0.33
CA LEU A 15 0.69 -5.06 -0.52
C LEU A 15 -0.57 -5.62 0.17
N LYS A 16 -0.49 -5.98 1.46
CA LYS A 16 -1.66 -6.45 2.21
C LYS A 16 -2.75 -5.37 2.29
N LEU A 17 -2.35 -4.13 2.58
CA LEU A 17 -3.29 -3.02 2.68
C LEU A 17 -3.94 -2.69 1.32
N ALA A 18 -3.13 -2.69 0.25
CA ALA A 18 -3.61 -2.51 -1.11
C ALA A 18 -4.59 -3.61 -1.52
N ARG A 19 -4.39 -4.85 -1.07
CA ARG A 19 -5.38 -5.93 -1.27
C ARG A 19 -6.68 -5.64 -0.55
N THR A 20 -6.64 -5.24 0.72
CA THR A 20 -7.85 -4.86 1.48
C THR A 20 -8.60 -3.72 0.79
N ILE A 21 -7.91 -2.71 0.28
CA ILE A 21 -8.53 -1.60 -0.45
C ILE A 21 -9.17 -2.11 -1.75
N ALA A 22 -8.50 -3.00 -2.49
CA ALA A 22 -9.06 -3.62 -3.69
C ALA A 22 -10.33 -4.43 -3.36
N ASP A 23 -10.31 -5.19 -2.27
CA ASP A 23 -11.47 -5.98 -1.81
C ASP A 23 -12.65 -5.07 -1.46
N LEU A 24 -12.40 -3.96 -0.75
CA LEU A 24 -13.43 -2.96 -0.42
C LEU A 24 -13.98 -2.24 -1.64
N ALA A 25 -13.17 -2.06 -2.68
CA ALA A 25 -13.58 -1.48 -3.96
C ALA A 25 -14.27 -2.50 -4.89
N GLY A 26 -14.36 -3.78 -4.49
CA GLY A 26 -14.91 -4.86 -5.33
C GLY A 26 -14.05 -5.17 -6.56
N ALA A 27 -12.75 -4.89 -6.50
CA ALA A 27 -11.82 -5.13 -7.60
C ALA A 27 -11.09 -6.47 -7.46
N ASP A 28 -11.10 -7.26 -8.54
CA ASP A 28 -10.43 -8.57 -8.57
C ASP A 28 -8.91 -8.47 -8.43
N LEU A 29 -8.33 -7.40 -8.98
CA LEU A 29 -6.89 -7.16 -9.00
C LEU A 29 -6.51 -5.88 -8.26
N ILE A 30 -5.29 -5.88 -7.71
CA ILE A 30 -4.69 -4.69 -7.13
C ILE A 30 -4.28 -3.74 -8.27
N GLY A 31 -4.90 -2.58 -8.34
CA GLY A 31 -4.54 -1.51 -9.26
C GLY A 31 -3.64 -0.44 -8.63
N THR A 32 -3.18 0.49 -9.48
CA THR A 32 -2.33 1.61 -9.06
C THR A 32 -3.00 2.49 -8.01
N ALA A 33 -4.32 2.71 -8.10
CA ALA A 33 -5.09 3.47 -7.12
C ALA A 33 -5.04 2.83 -5.71
N HIS A 34 -5.23 1.51 -5.61
CA HIS A 34 -5.21 0.80 -4.32
C HIS A 34 -3.81 0.86 -3.67
N VAL A 35 -2.75 0.77 -4.48
CA VAL A 35 -1.37 0.90 -3.99
C VAL A 35 -1.08 2.34 -3.54
N ALA A 36 -1.52 3.33 -4.32
CA ALA A 36 -1.34 4.74 -3.98
C ALA A 36 -2.02 5.11 -2.66
N GLU A 37 -3.22 4.58 -2.43
CA GLU A 37 -3.95 4.75 -1.17
C GLU A 37 -3.27 3.98 -0.03
N ALA A 38 -2.84 2.73 -0.25
CA ALA A 38 -2.09 1.96 0.74
C ALA A 38 -0.80 2.64 1.21
N LEU A 39 -0.10 3.35 0.31
CA LEU A 39 1.09 4.13 0.63
C LEU A 39 0.79 5.33 1.52
N GLN A 40 -0.41 5.94 1.41
CA GLN A 40 -0.84 7.07 2.24
C GLN A 40 -1.12 6.64 3.69
N TYR A 41 -1.62 5.43 3.88
CA TYR A 41 -1.83 4.83 5.20
C TYR A 41 -0.54 4.43 5.92
N ARG A 42 0.63 4.68 5.34
CA ARG A 42 1.91 4.42 6.01
C ARG A 42 1.94 5.28 7.28
N PRO A 43 1.91 4.66 8.48
CA PRO A 43 2.16 5.41 9.69
C PRO A 43 3.56 5.98 9.55
N ARG A 44 3.65 7.31 9.61
CA ARG A 44 4.93 7.98 9.84
C ARG A 44 5.44 7.31 11.11
N SER A 45 6.61 6.68 11.07
CA SER A 45 7.26 6.23 12.31
C SER A 45 7.33 7.47 13.18
N LEU A 46 6.43 7.56 14.16
CA LEU A 46 6.53 8.51 15.23
C LEU A 46 7.75 8.02 16.00
N ASN A 47 8.83 8.79 15.92
CA ASN A 47 10.00 8.61 16.75
C ASN A 47 9.60 8.78 18.21
#